data_AF-A0A2D7V4V4-F1
#
_entry.id   AF-A0A2D7V4V4-F1
#
_cell.length_a   1.000
_cell.length_b   1.000
_cell.length_c   1.000
_cell.angle_alpha   90.00
_cell.angle_beta   90.00
_cell.angle_gamma   90.00
#
_symmetry.space_group_name_H-M   'P 1'
#
loop_
_entity.id
_entity.type
_entity.pdbx_description
1 polymer ?
#
loop_
_entity_poly.entity_id
_entity_poly.type
_entity_poly.pdbx_seq_one_letter_code
_entity_poly.pdbx_strand_id
1 'polypeptide(L)'
;MAKPKQKREGDAGVVTVFLGMSIMTAVLHAMIKSKFTGVLFFISFLIFLFFAKRAYGRKHDDEIVWEETLGDNGVETLTSYKKDKVHSIERWKPNGEKCPHSHVMNGNGVLVFYNRDGTEMKRVSYKGGELFEPDRE
;
A
#
# COMPACT_ATOMS: atom_id res chain seq x y z
N MET A 1 -20.80 4.94 -1.16
CA MET A 1 -20.36 3.68 -1.83
C MET A 1 -19.68 3.99 -3.17
N ALA A 2 -18.35 4.12 -3.16
CA ALA A 2 -17.53 4.18 -4.37
C ALA A 2 -16.65 2.92 -4.45
N LYS A 3 -16.71 2.18 -5.57
CA LYS A 3 -15.82 1.02 -5.82
C LYS A 3 -14.39 1.52 -6.05
N PRO A 4 -13.35 0.88 -5.48
CA PRO A 4 -11.97 1.22 -5.80
C PRO A 4 -11.66 0.90 -7.27
N LYS A 5 -11.08 1.87 -7.98
CA LYS A 5 -10.64 1.71 -9.37
C LYS A 5 -9.51 0.68 -9.44
N GLN A 6 -9.77 -0.43 -10.14
CA GLN A 6 -8.77 -1.44 -10.45
C GLN A 6 -7.66 -0.81 -11.31
N LYS A 7 -6.44 -0.71 -10.76
CA LYS A 7 -5.28 -0.11 -11.44
C LYS A 7 -4.78 -1.07 -12.52
N ARG A 8 -4.73 -0.58 -13.77
CA ARG A 8 -4.12 -1.29 -14.91
C ARG A 8 -2.68 -1.69 -14.58
N GLU A 9 -2.38 -2.98 -14.61
CA GLU A 9 -1.03 -3.51 -14.42
C GLU A 9 -0.07 -2.88 -15.44
N GLY A 10 1.01 -2.28 -14.94
CA GLY A 10 2.04 -1.70 -15.81
C GLY A 10 2.81 -2.78 -16.59
N ASP A 11 2.80 -2.63 -17.91
CA ASP A 11 3.39 -3.50 -18.94
C ASP A 11 4.87 -3.89 -18.72
N ALA A 12 5.64 -3.12 -17.97
CA ALA A 12 7.08 -3.36 -17.79
C ALA A 12 7.41 -4.68 -17.07
N GLY A 13 6.55 -5.13 -16.14
CA GLY A 13 6.75 -6.42 -15.45
C GLY A 13 6.51 -7.61 -16.37
N VAL A 14 5.52 -7.47 -17.24
CA VAL A 14 5.11 -8.47 -18.24
C VAL A 14 6.22 -8.65 -19.28
N VAL A 15 6.79 -7.55 -19.79
CA VAL A 15 7.91 -7.56 -20.76
C VAL A 15 9.16 -8.26 -20.21
N THR A 16 9.49 -8.04 -18.93
CA THR A 16 10.68 -8.65 -18.30
C THR A 16 10.54 -10.17 -18.16
N VAL A 17 9.34 -10.67 -17.82
CA VAL A 17 9.04 -12.11 -17.72
C VAL A 17 9.13 -12.77 -19.09
N PHE A 18 8.59 -12.12 -20.13
CA PHE A 18 8.63 -12.66 -21.50
C PHE A 18 10.04 -12.73 -22.09
N LEU A 19 10.89 -11.73 -21.85
CA LEU A 19 12.29 -11.80 -22.26
C LEU A 19 13.04 -12.93 -21.55
N GLY A 20 12.81 -13.12 -20.24
CA GLY A 20 13.39 -14.23 -19.48
C GLY A 20 12.96 -15.59 -20.02
N MET A 21 11.67 -15.77 -20.35
CA MET A 21 11.16 -17.02 -20.93
C MET A 21 11.75 -17.31 -22.32
N SER A 22 11.96 -16.29 -23.15
CA SER A 22 12.57 -16.43 -24.49
C SER A 22 14.03 -16.89 -24.44
N ILE A 23 14.81 -16.40 -23.46
CA ILE A 23 16.20 -16.84 -23.26
C ILE A 23 16.23 -18.30 -22.79
N MET A 24 15.32 -18.69 -21.88
CA MET A 24 15.24 -20.06 -21.38
C MET A 24 14.86 -21.07 -22.47
N THR A 25 13.98 -20.71 -23.41
CA THR A 25 13.61 -21.59 -24.54
C THR A 25 14.74 -21.74 -25.56
N ALA A 26 15.52 -20.68 -25.81
CA ALA A 26 16.70 -20.75 -26.69
C ALA A 26 17.80 -21.64 -26.10
N VAL A 27 18.05 -21.53 -24.78
CA VAL A 27 19.00 -22.40 -24.06
C VAL A 27 18.52 -23.85 -24.08
N LEU A 28 17.23 -24.12 -23.86
CA LEU A 28 16.67 -25.47 -23.93
C LEU A 28 16.92 -26.13 -25.31
N HIS A 29 16.74 -25.38 -26.40
CA HIS A 29 17.01 -25.88 -27.76
C HIS A 29 18.51 -26.15 -28.01
N ALA A 30 19.42 -25.33 -27.47
CA ALA A 30 20.87 -25.56 -27.58
C ALA A 30 21.34 -26.76 -26.74
N MET A 31 20.65 -27.04 -25.62
CA MET A 31 20.99 -28.06 -24.64
C MET A 31 20.63 -29.50 -25.08
N ILE A 32 19.72 -29.68 -26.03
CA ILE A 32 19.36 -31.01 -26.60
C ILE A 32 20.58 -31.73 -27.22
N LYS A 33 21.68 -31.01 -27.50
CA LYS A 33 22.89 -31.56 -28.11
C LYS A 33 24.06 -31.82 -27.13
N SER A 34 23.94 -31.50 -25.84
CA SER A 34 25.07 -31.50 -24.88
C SER A 34 24.85 -32.43 -23.68
N LYS A 35 25.90 -33.12 -23.21
CA LYS A 35 25.86 -34.08 -22.10
C LYS A 35 26.13 -33.48 -20.69
N PHE A 36 26.38 -32.17 -20.60
CA PHE A 36 26.67 -31.45 -19.33
C PHE A 36 25.47 -30.66 -18.79
N THR A 37 24.27 -31.12 -19.10
CA THR A 37 23.04 -30.32 -19.18
C THR A 37 22.31 -30.07 -17.88
N GLY A 38 22.46 -30.93 -16.87
CA GLY A 38 21.70 -30.81 -15.62
C GLY A 38 22.10 -29.59 -14.78
N VAL A 39 23.38 -29.48 -14.42
CA VAL A 39 23.85 -28.50 -13.42
C VAL A 39 23.72 -27.05 -13.90
N LEU A 40 24.07 -26.77 -15.16
CA LEU A 40 23.94 -25.44 -15.76
C LEU A 40 22.46 -25.01 -15.92
N PHE A 41 21.56 -25.96 -16.17
CA PHE A 41 20.13 -25.70 -16.21
C PHE A 41 19.59 -25.34 -14.83
N PHE A 42 19.99 -26.07 -13.79
CA PHE A 42 19.63 -25.75 -12.40
C PHE A 42 20.17 -24.38 -11.98
N ILE A 43 21.42 -24.04 -12.31
CA ILE A 43 21.99 -22.72 -11.97
C ILE A 43 21.23 -21.59 -12.69
N SER A 44 20.96 -21.74 -13.99
CA SER A 44 20.17 -20.76 -14.76
C SER A 44 18.76 -20.58 -14.19
N PHE A 45 18.10 -21.69 -13.84
CA PHE A 45 16.77 -21.68 -13.24
C PHE A 45 16.75 -21.01 -11.86
N LEU A 46 17.76 -21.27 -11.02
CA LEU A 46 17.90 -20.60 -9.72
C LEU A 46 18.15 -19.09 -9.86
N ILE A 47 18.95 -18.68 -10.85
CA ILE A 47 19.16 -17.26 -11.19
C ILE A 47 17.84 -16.62 -11.64
N PHE A 48 17.08 -17.29 -12.51
CA PHE A 48 15.76 -16.84 -12.95
C PHE A 48 14.78 -16.71 -11.76
N LEU A 49 14.72 -17.71 -10.87
CA LEU A 49 13.90 -17.66 -9.66
C LEU A 49 14.30 -16.51 -8.72
N PHE A 50 15.60 -16.22 -8.60
CA PHE A 50 16.10 -15.09 -7.82
C PHE A 50 15.61 -13.74 -8.40
N PHE A 51 15.72 -13.55 -9.71
CA PHE A 51 15.23 -12.34 -10.37
C PHE A 51 13.71 -12.24 -10.36
N ALA A 52 12.99 -13.35 -10.57
CA ALA A 52 11.54 -13.40 -10.50
C ALA A 52 11.03 -13.04 -9.09
N LYS A 53 11.65 -13.58 -8.03
CA LYS A 53 11.33 -13.24 -6.64
C LYS A 53 11.54 -11.74 -6.36
N ARG A 54 12.64 -11.15 -6.86
CA ARG A 54 12.95 -9.73 -6.69
C ARG A 54 12.02 -8.79 -7.49
N ALA A 55 11.50 -9.25 -8.62
CA ALA A 55 10.54 -8.50 -9.44
C ALA A 55 9.11 -8.57 -8.87
N TYR A 56 8.71 -9.73 -8.33
CA TYR A 56 7.39 -9.94 -7.74
C TYR A 56 7.22 -9.17 -6.41
N GLY A 57 8.26 -9.07 -5.59
CA GLY A 57 8.20 -8.42 -4.27
C GLY A 57 8.15 -6.88 -4.25
N ARG A 58 7.92 -6.20 -5.38
CA ARG A 58 8.11 -4.73 -5.48
C ARG A 58 6.83 -3.91 -5.72
N LYS A 59 5.63 -4.44 -5.48
CA LYS A 59 4.39 -3.74 -5.87
C LYS A 59 3.36 -3.44 -4.78
N HIS A 60 3.45 -4.01 -3.57
CA HIS A 60 2.45 -3.77 -2.53
C HIS A 60 2.73 -2.57 -1.60
N ASP A 61 3.97 -2.10 -1.56
CA ASP A 61 4.43 -1.17 -0.51
C ASP A 61 4.03 0.30 -0.73
N ASP A 62 3.51 0.69 -1.90
CA ASP A 62 3.13 2.06 -2.23
C ASP A 62 1.63 2.26 -2.50
N GLU A 63 0.82 1.21 -2.29
CA GLU A 63 -0.64 1.34 -2.42
C GLU A 63 -1.20 2.13 -1.24
N ILE A 64 -1.99 3.17 -1.55
CA ILE A 64 -2.77 3.92 -0.56
C ILE A 64 -4.16 3.33 -0.55
N VAL A 65 -4.55 2.76 0.59
CA VAL A 65 -5.89 2.20 0.80
C VAL A 65 -6.74 3.24 1.51
N TRP A 66 -7.97 3.44 1.06
CA TRP A 66 -8.94 4.36 1.66
C TRP A 66 -10.02 3.58 2.40
N GLU A 67 -10.39 4.04 3.59
CA GLU A 67 -11.42 3.49 4.44
C GLU A 67 -12.37 4.60 4.88
N GLU A 68 -13.67 4.41 4.65
CA GLU A 68 -14.73 5.31 5.08
C GLU A 68 -15.42 4.69 6.30
N THR A 69 -15.52 5.44 7.39
CA THR A 69 -16.10 5.00 8.66
C THR A 69 -17.14 6.02 9.14
N LEU A 70 -18.24 5.52 9.70
CA LEU A 70 -19.30 6.33 10.31
C LEU A 70 -19.33 6.05 11.81
N GLY A 71 -19.10 7.07 12.64
CA GLY A 71 -19.15 6.95 14.09
C GLY A 71 -20.58 6.93 14.65
N ASP A 72 -20.77 6.45 15.88
CA ASP A 72 -22.07 6.39 16.58
C ASP A 72 -22.71 7.77 16.84
N ASN A 73 -21.93 8.82 16.68
CA ASN A 73 -22.36 10.22 16.72
C ASN A 73 -22.81 10.76 15.34
N GLY A 74 -22.82 9.92 14.30
CA GLY A 74 -23.14 10.31 12.93
C GLY A 74 -22.01 11.02 12.19
N VAL A 75 -20.78 11.01 12.74
CA VAL A 75 -19.63 11.67 12.13
C VAL A 75 -18.93 10.74 11.15
N GLU A 76 -18.82 11.18 9.91
CA GLU A 76 -18.03 10.52 8.86
C GLU A 76 -16.53 10.79 9.06
N THR A 77 -15.72 9.76 8.82
CA THR A 77 -14.25 9.84 8.83
C THR A 77 -13.71 9.04 7.65
N LEU A 78 -12.85 9.69 6.85
CA LEU A 78 -12.15 9.10 5.74
C LEU A 78 -10.67 8.97 6.11
N THR A 79 -10.19 7.74 6.22
CA THR A 79 -8.82 7.43 6.59
C THR A 79 -8.11 6.79 5.41
N SER A 80 -6.85 7.18 5.17
CA SER A 80 -5.98 6.46 4.25
C SER A 80 -4.79 5.88 4.96
N TYR A 81 -4.39 4.69 4.50
CA TYR A 81 -3.26 3.94 5.04
C TYR A 81 -2.20 3.74 3.96
N LYS A 82 -0.95 3.81 4.37
CA LYS A 82 0.22 3.48 3.55
C LYS A 82 1.16 2.61 4.39
N LYS A 83 1.47 1.40 3.91
CA LYS A 83 2.30 0.42 4.64
C LYS A 83 1.78 0.15 6.05
N ASP A 84 0.47 -0.08 6.18
CA ASP A 84 -0.23 -0.33 7.44
C ASP A 84 -0.18 0.81 8.48
N LYS A 85 0.33 1.99 8.09
CA LYS A 85 0.33 3.20 8.93
C LYS A 85 -0.64 4.23 8.39
N VAL A 86 -1.19 5.05 9.28
CA VAL A 86 -2.05 6.17 8.90
C VAL A 86 -1.26 7.15 8.03
N HIS A 87 -1.80 7.42 6.84
CA HIS A 87 -1.23 8.37 5.89
C HIS A 87 -2.01 9.69 5.87
N SER A 88 -3.33 9.64 5.80
CA SER A 88 -4.19 10.83 5.86
C SER A 88 -5.47 10.54 6.63
N ILE A 89 -5.99 11.53 7.34
CA ILE A 89 -7.32 11.46 7.96
C ILE A 89 -8.07 12.75 7.66
N GLU A 90 -9.25 12.59 7.09
CA GLU A 90 -10.25 13.64 6.93
C GLU A 90 -11.47 13.30 7.80
N ARG A 91 -12.00 14.31 8.48
CA ARG A 91 -13.15 14.13 9.36
C ARG A 91 -14.19 15.21 9.14
N TRP A 92 -15.45 14.85 9.28
CA TRP A 92 -16.58 15.75 9.20
C TRP A 92 -17.09 16.11 10.60
N LYS A 93 -17.85 17.19 10.71
CA LYS A 93 -18.61 17.54 11.90
C LYS A 93 -19.98 16.85 11.84
N PRO A 94 -20.71 16.75 12.97
CA PRO A 94 -22.08 16.21 12.96
C PRO A 94 -23.06 16.97 12.06
N ASN A 95 -22.78 18.23 11.74
CA ASN A 95 -23.57 19.04 10.80
C ASN A 95 -23.28 18.74 9.32
N GLY A 96 -22.39 17.79 9.02
CA GLY A 96 -21.99 17.41 7.65
C GLY A 96 -20.91 18.31 7.02
N GLU A 97 -20.42 19.34 7.71
CA GLU A 97 -19.31 20.15 7.21
C GLU A 97 -17.97 19.47 7.49
N LYS A 98 -17.02 19.57 6.55
CA LYS A 98 -15.65 19.08 6.77
C LYS A 98 -14.98 19.86 7.91
N CYS A 99 -14.32 19.16 8.82
CA CYS A 99 -13.64 19.76 9.96
C CYS A 99 -12.34 20.46 9.49
N PRO A 100 -12.18 21.78 9.67
CA PRO A 100 -10.95 22.47 9.28
C PRO A 100 -9.77 22.19 10.23
N HIS A 101 -10.05 21.71 11.46
CA HIS A 101 -9.04 21.45 12.48
C HIS A 101 -8.53 20.01 12.49
N SER A 102 -9.22 19.08 11.81
CA SER A 102 -8.81 17.69 11.67
C SER A 102 -8.09 17.51 10.35
N HIS A 103 -6.78 17.62 10.40
CA HIS A 103 -5.93 17.47 9.22
C HIS A 103 -4.71 16.64 9.59
N VAL A 104 -4.72 15.38 9.18
CA VAL A 104 -3.55 14.50 9.24
C VAL A 104 -3.09 14.28 7.80
N MET A 105 -1.84 14.63 7.50
CA MET A 105 -1.23 14.47 6.18
C MET A 105 0.16 13.85 6.33
N ASN A 106 0.47 12.87 5.48
CA ASN A 106 1.71 12.08 5.59
C ASN A 106 1.94 11.51 7.00
N GLY A 107 0.85 11.11 7.68
CA GLY A 107 0.90 10.56 9.04
C GLY A 107 1.21 11.58 10.14
N ASN A 108 1.23 12.87 9.83
CA ASN A 108 1.43 13.93 10.82
C ASN A 108 0.22 14.86 10.86
N GLY A 109 -0.22 15.23 12.06
CA GLY A 109 -1.28 16.23 12.23
C GLY A 109 -2.10 16.04 13.47
N VAL A 110 -3.32 16.57 13.45
CA VAL A 110 -4.24 16.52 14.58
C VAL A 110 -5.59 16.03 14.09
N LEU A 111 -6.22 15.17 14.89
CA LEU A 111 -7.55 14.66 14.68
C LEU A 111 -8.45 15.07 15.85
N VAL A 112 -9.56 15.73 15.54
CA VAL A 112 -10.55 16.19 16.52
C VAL A 112 -11.69 15.20 16.59
N PHE A 113 -12.15 14.86 17.79
CA PHE A 113 -13.37 14.08 18.01
C PHE A 113 -14.48 15.00 18.49
N TYR A 114 -15.68 14.80 17.97
CA TYR A 114 -16.86 15.58 18.30
C TYR A 114 -17.89 14.76 19.08
N ASN A 115 -18.59 15.42 20.00
CA ASN A 115 -19.81 14.92 20.61
C ASN A 115 -20.98 15.02 19.62
N ARG A 116 -22.12 14.39 19.95
CA ARG A 116 -23.34 14.47 19.12
C ARG A 116 -23.91 15.87 18.99
N ASP A 117 -23.68 16.71 20.01
CA ASP A 117 -24.09 18.12 20.01
C ASP A 117 -23.16 19.02 19.16
N GLY A 118 -22.11 18.46 18.55
CA GLY A 118 -21.13 19.20 17.76
C GLY A 118 -20.01 19.84 18.58
N THR A 119 -20.02 19.70 19.91
CA THR A 119 -18.92 20.18 20.76
C THR A 119 -17.69 19.30 20.61
N GLU A 120 -16.51 19.90 20.78
CA GLU A 120 -15.25 19.17 20.73
C GLU A 120 -15.09 18.29 21.97
N MET A 121 -14.96 16.98 21.78
CA MET A 121 -14.76 16.01 22.86
C MET A 121 -13.28 15.90 23.25
N LYS A 122 -12.40 15.73 22.25
CA LYS A 122 -10.95 15.61 22.45
C LYS A 122 -10.19 15.84 21.15
N ARG A 123 -8.90 16.12 21.26
CA ARG A 123 -7.94 16.07 20.13
C ARG A 123 -6.90 15.01 20.39
N VAL A 124 -6.46 14.37 19.31
CA VAL A 124 -5.29 13.48 19.32
C VAL A 124 -4.33 13.93 18.23
N SER A 125 -3.04 13.84 18.51
CA SER A 125 -2.00 14.16 17.54
C SER A 125 -1.48 12.87 16.91
N TYR A 126 -1.08 12.95 15.66
CA TYR A 126 -0.39 11.87 14.95
C TYR A 126 1.01 12.34 14.56
N LYS A 127 1.99 11.44 14.73
CA LYS A 127 3.36 11.64 14.29
C LYS A 127 3.86 10.38 13.59
N GLY A 128 4.28 10.49 12.34
CA GLY A 128 4.77 9.36 11.55
C GLY A 128 3.76 8.24 11.32
N GLY A 129 2.46 8.55 11.38
CA GLY A 129 1.35 7.60 11.21
C GLY A 129 0.94 6.88 12.50
N GLU A 130 1.51 7.25 13.64
CA GLU A 130 1.21 6.70 14.96
C GLU A 130 0.58 7.77 15.87
N LEU A 131 -0.23 7.32 16.83
CA LEU A 131 -0.83 8.20 17.83
C LEU A 131 0.28 8.78 18.70
N PHE A 132 0.40 10.10 18.73
CA PHE A 132 1.32 10.81 19.60
C PHE A 132 0.56 11.23 20.86
N GLU A 133 0.87 10.56 21.97
CA GLU A 133 0.38 10.93 23.29
C GLU A 133 1.58 11.51 24.07
N PRO A 134 1.57 12.81 24.42
CA PRO A 134 2.67 13.37 25.22
C PRO A 134 2.64 12.74 26.60
N ASP A 135 3.82 12.35 27.10
CA ASP A 135 3.99 11.86 28.46
C ASP A 135 3.40 12.90 29.42
N ARG A 136 2.39 12.49 30.19
CA ARG A 136 1.83 13.31 31.27
C ARG A 136 2.85 13.30 32.41
N GLU A 137 3.63 14.38 32.53
CA GLU A 137 4.46 14.68 33.71
C GLU A 137 3.61 14.87 34.98
#